data_AF-A0A7S0LSE4-F1
#
_entry.id   AF-A0A7S0LSE4-F1
#
_cell.length_a   1.000
_cell.length_b   1.000
_cell.length_c   1.000
_cell.angle_alpha   90.00
_cell.angle_beta   90.00
_cell.angle_gamma   90.00
#
_symmetry.space_group_name_H-M   'P 1'
#
loop_
_entity.id
_entity.type
_entity.pdbx_description
1 polymer ?
#
loop_
_entity_poly.entity_id
_entity_poly.type
_entity_poly.pdbx_seq_one_letter_code
_entity_poly.pdbx_strand_id
1 'polypeptide(L)'
;GIVLGYMTQRALVLGLSSREVSWRIAMGLSALPSLLFCLLAPWLPETPRWLIVAGRPTQGALVVSQMHPSFTEAHVQQLVREIEADVKAADGSGGRELAWSE
;
A
#
# COMPACT_ATOMS: atom_id res chain seq x y z
N GLY A 1 11.10 19.02 -9.93
CA GLY A 1 10.20 18.76 -8.80
C GLY A 1 10.21 19.88 -7.78
N ILE A 2 11.31 20.03 -7.03
CA ILE A 2 11.39 20.92 -5.85
C ILE A 2 11.17 22.40 -6.16
N VAL A 3 11.74 22.95 -7.25
CA VAL A 3 11.56 24.36 -7.61
C VAL A 3 10.09 24.66 -7.93
N LEU A 4 9.43 23.78 -8.68
CA LEU A 4 8.02 23.91 -9.01
C LEU A 4 7.16 23.90 -7.72
N GLY A 5 7.45 22.96 -6.81
CA GLY A 5 6.79 22.89 -5.51
C GLY A 5 6.98 24.15 -4.67
N TYR A 6 8.19 24.72 -4.62
CA TYR A 6 8.45 25.98 -3.93
C TYR A 6 7.72 27.17 -4.57
N MET A 7 7.60 27.22 -5.90
CA MET A 7 6.86 28.27 -6.59
C MET A 7 5.36 28.18 -6.36
N THR A 8 4.79 26.95 -6.40
CA THR A 8 3.39 26.70 -6.05
C THR A 8 3.11 27.11 -4.61
N GLN A 9 3.97 26.69 -3.67
CA GLN A 9 3.90 27.06 -2.26
C GLN A 9 3.90 28.59 -2.08
N ARG A 10 4.81 29.29 -2.76
CA ARG A 10 4.99 30.74 -2.62
C ARG A 10 3.84 31.54 -3.22
N ALA A 11 3.30 31.10 -4.36
CA ALA A 11 2.13 31.73 -4.99
C ALA A 11 0.87 31.59 -4.12
N LEU A 12 0.66 30.43 -3.50
CA LEU A 12 -0.50 30.17 -2.63
C LEU A 12 -0.45 31.02 -1.34
N VAL A 13 0.73 31.12 -0.73
CA VAL A 13 0.97 31.93 0.47
C VAL A 13 0.72 33.42 0.23
N LEU A 14 1.15 33.95 -0.92
CA LEU A 14 0.96 35.35 -1.28
C LEU A 14 -0.48 35.68 -1.68
N GLY A 15 -1.19 34.74 -2.33
CA GLY A 15 -2.53 34.95 -2.87
C GLY A 15 -3.69 34.79 -1.86
N LEU A 16 -3.47 34.11 -0.73
CA LEU A 16 -4.56 33.69 0.17
C LEU A 16 -4.41 34.12 1.63
N SER A 17 -3.25 34.58 2.13
CA SER A 17 -3.07 34.77 3.58
C SER A 17 -1.96 35.72 4.04
N SER A 18 -2.16 36.32 5.22
CA SER A 18 -1.11 37.01 5.97
C SER A 18 -0.06 36.02 6.52
N ARG A 19 1.16 36.52 6.79
CA ARG A 19 2.36 35.75 7.18
C ARG A 19 2.12 34.77 8.35
N GLU A 20 1.21 35.10 9.26
CA GLU A 20 0.88 34.26 10.43
C GLU A 20 0.05 33.01 10.10
N VAL A 21 -0.73 33.03 9.02
CA VAL A 21 -1.61 31.90 8.63
C VAL A 21 -0.94 30.98 7.59
N SER A 22 0.12 31.45 6.95
CA SER A 22 0.83 30.73 5.87
C SER A 22 1.35 29.35 6.25
N TRP A 23 1.91 29.19 7.46
CA TRP A 23 2.43 27.90 7.92
C TRP A 23 1.30 26.89 8.21
N ARG A 24 0.13 27.38 8.63
CA ARG A 24 -1.06 26.55 8.86
C ARG A 24 -1.62 26.02 7.54
N ILE A 25 -1.63 26.85 6.51
CA ILE A 25 -2.05 26.44 5.15
C ILE A 25 -1.05 25.44 4.57
N ALA A 26 0.25 25.66 4.74
CA ALA A 26 1.28 24.72 4.30
C ALA A 26 1.10 23.30 4.89
N MET A 27 0.78 23.22 6.19
CA MET A 27 0.49 21.95 6.87
C MET A 27 -0.89 21.39 6.52
N GLY A 28 -1.90 22.24 6.35
CA GLY A 28 -3.24 21.81 5.94
C GLY A 28 -3.27 21.24 4.53
N LEU A 29 -2.43 21.76 3.63
CA LEU A 29 -2.34 21.28 2.25
C LEU A 29 -1.69 19.90 2.15
N SER A 30 -0.76 19.54 3.04
CA SER A 30 -0.22 18.17 3.10
C SER A 30 -1.18 17.21 3.80
N ALA A 31 -2.02 17.70 4.72
CA ALA A 31 -3.09 16.90 5.31
C ALA A 31 -4.16 16.51 4.28
N LEU A 32 -4.41 17.35 3.26
CA LEU A 32 -5.38 17.08 2.19
C LEU A 32 -5.14 15.75 1.44
N PRO A 33 -3.97 15.48 0.83
CA PRO A 33 -3.71 14.20 0.15
C PRO A 33 -3.68 13.02 1.13
N SER A 34 -3.24 13.20 2.37
CA SER A 34 -3.29 12.13 3.38
C SER A 34 -4.72 11.77 3.77
N LEU A 35 -5.58 12.77 3.96
CA LEU A 35 -6.97 12.56 4.34
C LEU A 35 -7.76 11.98 3.16
N LEU A 36 -7.48 12.45 1.95
CA LEU A 36 -7.97 11.84 0.71
C LEU A 36 -7.54 10.37 0.60
N PHE A 37 -6.27 10.06 0.88
CA PHE A 37 -5.78 8.68 0.88
C PHE A 37 -6.48 7.84 1.95
N CYS A 38 -6.67 8.34 3.18
CA CYS A 38 -7.42 7.62 4.21
C CYS A 38 -8.88 7.34 3.82
N LEU A 39 -9.52 8.27 3.11
CA LEU A 39 -10.88 8.08 2.59
C LEU A 39 -10.93 7.07 1.43
N LEU A 40 -9.89 7.03 0.59
CA LEU A 40 -9.76 6.11 -0.54
C LEU A 40 -9.20 4.73 -0.17
N ALA A 41 -8.50 4.61 0.96
CA ALA A 41 -7.89 3.39 1.46
C ALA A 41 -8.85 2.18 1.47
N PRO A 42 -10.12 2.29 1.92
CA PRO A 42 -11.04 1.15 1.90
C PRO A 42 -11.44 0.68 0.48
N TRP A 43 -11.16 1.44 -0.59
CA TRP A 43 -11.37 1.00 -1.97
C TRP A 43 -10.16 0.31 -2.60
N LEU A 44 -8.99 0.36 -1.96
CA LEU A 44 -7.82 -0.34 -2.48
C LEU A 44 -7.97 -1.83 -2.19
N PRO A 45 -7.93 -2.71 -3.22
CA PRO A 45 -7.91 -4.14 -2.99
C PRO A 45 -6.64 -4.49 -2.20
N GLU A 46 -6.81 -5.25 -1.12
CA GLU A 46 -5.68 -5.74 -0.32
C GLU A 46 -4.78 -6.63 -1.18
N THR A 47 -3.48 -6.63 -0.89
CA THR A 47 -2.53 -7.45 -1.66
C THR A 47 -2.91 -8.93 -1.56
N PRO A 48 -2.88 -9.71 -2.66
CA PRO A 48 -3.30 -11.11 -2.65
C PRO A 48 -2.47 -11.97 -1.69
N ARG A 49 -1.19 -11.63 -1.54
CA ARG A 49 -0.29 -12.30 -0.60
C ARG A 49 -0.71 -12.11 0.86
N TRP A 50 -1.15 -10.91 1.24
CA TRP A 50 -1.64 -10.63 2.59
C TRP A 50 -2.90 -11.43 2.90
N LEU A 51 -3.84 -11.52 1.95
CA LEU A 51 -5.07 -12.31 2.10
C LEU A 51 -4.76 -13.80 2.31
N ILE A 52 -3.75 -14.33 1.62
CA ILE A 52 -3.30 -15.71 1.77
C ILE A 52 -2.67 -15.94 3.15
N VAL A 53 -1.78 -15.04 3.60
CA VAL A 53 -1.18 -15.10 4.95
C VAL A 53 -2.24 -14.95 6.06
N ALA A 54 -3.26 -14.12 5.84
CA ALA A 54 -4.36 -13.92 6.78
C ALA A 54 -5.37 -15.09 6.83
N GLY A 55 -5.09 -16.21 6.13
CA GLY A 55 -5.93 -17.41 6.11
C GLY A 55 -7.18 -17.30 5.24
N ARG A 56 -7.19 -16.37 4.27
CA ARG A 56 -8.32 -16.12 3.35
C ARG A 56 -7.93 -16.35 1.87
N PRO A 57 -7.56 -17.59 1.48
CA PRO A 57 -7.06 -17.87 0.14
C PRO A 57 -8.10 -17.67 -0.97
N THR A 58 -9.40 -17.86 -0.68
CA THR A 58 -10.49 -17.62 -1.63
C THR A 58 -10.62 -16.15 -2.02
N GLN A 59 -10.42 -15.24 -1.07
CA GLN A 59 -10.39 -13.80 -1.33
C GLN A 59 -9.11 -13.41 -2.08
N GLY A 60 -7.97 -14.03 -1.73
CA GLY A 60 -6.72 -13.88 -2.49
C GLY A 60 -6.87 -14.27 -3.96
N ALA A 61 -7.52 -15.39 -4.25
CA ALA A 61 -7.81 -15.85 -5.62
C ALA A 61 -8.68 -14.85 -6.40
N LEU A 62 -9.70 -14.28 -5.76
CA LEU A 62 -10.55 -13.23 -6.36
C LEU A 62 -9.78 -11.95 -6.69
N VAL A 63 -8.80 -11.56 -5.86
CA VAL A 63 -7.95 -10.40 -6.14
C VAL A 63 -6.97 -10.71 -7.27
N VAL A 64 -6.37 -11.91 -7.28
CA VAL A 64 -5.49 -12.35 -8.38
C VAL A 64 -6.25 -12.39 -9.71
N SER A 65 -7.46 -12.91 -9.74
CA SER A 65 -8.27 -12.96 -10.98
C SER A 65 -8.71 -11.56 -11.45
N GLN A 66 -8.97 -10.63 -10.54
CA GLN A 66 -9.23 -9.22 -10.88
C GLN A 66 -7.99 -8.52 -11.47
N MET A 67 -6.80 -8.80 -10.94
CA MET A 67 -5.55 -8.22 -11.45
C MET A 67 -5.07 -8.87 -12.76
N HIS A 68 -5.33 -10.17 -12.94
CA HIS A 68 -4.92 -10.96 -14.09
C HIS A 68 -6.13 -11.60 -14.79
N PRO A 69 -6.96 -10.82 -15.51
CA PRO A 69 -8.15 -11.34 -16.18
C PRO A 69 -7.87 -12.37 -17.27
N SER A 70 -6.62 -12.46 -17.74
CA SER A 70 -6.17 -13.44 -18.74
C SER A 70 -5.81 -14.81 -18.15
N PHE A 71 -5.78 -14.97 -16.82
CA PHE A 71 -5.40 -16.22 -16.19
C PHE A 71 -6.60 -17.16 -16.10
N THR A 72 -6.41 -18.41 -16.52
CA THR A 72 -7.37 -19.49 -16.28
C THR A 72 -7.46 -19.77 -14.77
N GLU A 73 -8.63 -20.20 -14.29
CA GLU A 73 -8.85 -20.58 -12.89
C GLU A 73 -7.76 -21.53 -12.35
N ALA A 74 -7.32 -22.49 -13.17
CA ALA A 74 -6.23 -23.41 -12.80
C ALA A 74 -4.89 -22.69 -12.50
N HIS A 75 -4.58 -21.62 -13.23
CA HIS A 75 -3.35 -20.83 -13.04
C HIS A 75 -3.44 -19.96 -11.78
N VAL A 76 -4.61 -19.38 -11.51
CA VAL A 76 -4.88 -18.63 -10.28
C VAL A 76 -4.71 -19.53 -9.05
N GLN A 77 -5.30 -20.72 -9.10
CA GLN A 77 -5.20 -21.72 -8.03
C GLN A 77 -3.76 -22.22 -7.83
N GLN A 78 -2.99 -22.35 -8.91
CA GLN A 78 -1.58 -22.71 -8.82
C GLN A 78 -0.76 -21.61 -8.12
N LEU A 79 -0.96 -20.35 -8.47
CA LEU A 79 -0.25 -19.22 -7.87
C LEU A 79 -0.58 -19.06 -6.38
N VAL A 80 -1.85 -19.26 -6.00
CA VAL A 80 -2.25 -19.23 -4.58
C VAL A 80 -1.55 -20.34 -3.79
N ARG A 81 -1.49 -21.57 -4.32
CA ARG A 81 -0.78 -22.70 -3.67
C ARG A 81 0.72 -22.45 -3.53
N GLU A 82 1.33 -21.85 -4.54
CA GLU A 82 2.75 -21.48 -4.49
C GLU A 82 3.01 -20.46 -3.37
N ILE A 83 2.18 -19.42 -3.28
CA ILE A 83 2.27 -18.42 -2.21
C ILE A 83 2.04 -19.06 -0.83
N GLU A 84 1.07 -19.97 -0.69
CA GLU A 84 0.85 -20.71 0.57
C GLU A 84 2.06 -21.58 0.96
N ALA A 85 2.69 -22.24 -0.02
CA ALA A 85 3.88 -23.05 0.21
C ALA A 85 5.07 -22.18 0.67
N ASP A 86 5.28 -21.02 0.05
CA ASP A 86 6.31 -20.05 0.43
C ASP A 86 6.10 -19.52 1.86
N VAL A 87 4.85 -19.19 2.21
CA VAL A 87 4.50 -18.71 3.56
C VAL A 87 4.80 -19.79 4.61
N LYS A 88 4.44 -21.05 4.31
CA LYS A 88 4.70 -22.18 5.20
C LYS A 88 6.20 -22.51 5.31
N ALA A 89 6.96 -22.34 4.23
CA ALA A 89 8.42 -22.49 4.25
C ALA A 89 9.10 -21.40 5.10
N ALA A 90 8.63 -20.16 5.00
CA ALA A 90 9.12 -19.04 5.79
C ALA A 90 8.82 -19.18 7.30
N ASP A 91 7.64 -19.70 7.65
CA ASP A 91 7.28 -20.00 9.05
C ASP A 91 8.19 -21.08 9.64
N GLY A 92 8.58 -22.08 8.83
CA GLY A 92 9.54 -23.12 9.23
C GLY A 92 11.00 -22.67 9.30
N SER A 93 11.40 -21.63 8.55
CA SER A 93 12.77 -21.10 8.56
C SER A 93 13.02 -20.04 9.63
N GLY A 94 11.97 -19.34 10.09
CA GLY A 94 12.07 -18.30 11.13
C GLY A 94 12.64 -18.82 12.46
N GLY A 95 12.51 -20.11 12.75
CA GLY A 95 13.15 -20.75 13.91
C GLY A 95 14.66 -21.01 13.76
N ARG A 96 15.21 -20.96 12.54
CA ARG A 96 16.63 -21.28 12.25
C ARG A 96 17.51 -20.05 12.13
N GLU A 97 16.96 -18.89 11.76
CA GLU A 97 17.72 -17.63 11.66
C GLU A 97 18.03 -17.01 13.02
N LEU A 98 17.21 -17.26 14.06
CA LEU A 98 17.50 -16.85 15.44
C LEU A 98 18.66 -17.63 16.07
N ALA A 99 19.03 -18.78 15.49
CA ALA A 99 20.11 -19.64 15.98
C ALA A 99 21.52 -19.23 15.51
N TRP A 100 21.66 -18.21 14.65
CA TRP A 100 22.95 -17.73 14.14
C TRP A 100 23.35 -16.34 14.70
N SER A 101 22.80 -15.96 15.86
CA SER A 101 23.09 -14.66 16.51
C SER A 101 23.93 -14.76 17.80
N GLU A 102 24.61 -15.88 18.05
CA GLU A 102 25.59 -16.05 19.13
C GLU A 102 27.04 -16.06 18.62
#